data_AF-A0A6V7ITC8-F1
#
_entry.id   AF-A0A6V7ITC8-F1
#
_cell.length_a   1.000
_cell.length_b   1.000
_cell.length_c   1.000
_cell.angle_alpha   90.00
_cell.angle_beta   90.00
_cell.angle_gamma   90.00
#
_symmetry.space_group_name_H-M   'P 1'
#
loop_
_entity.id
_entity.type
_entity.pdbx_description
1 polymer ?
#
loop_
_entity_poly.entity_id
_entity_poly.type
_entity_poly.pdbx_seq_one_letter_code
_entity_poly.pdbx_strand_id
1 'polypeptide(L)'
;SSISPQPGLPSPSRRESSSSHHSTLSVVSSKHRASMDVGSAHSPASSPGASAASSPSKNFTPPLQPKPTPPAFNPFIYGNDVDSVDVATRVAMVRFFNSQNLLANFTEHTRTLRLYPRPVVAFQINSFLRSRPRASEFLDRFARTQAVEFLAEWSLTPNNVAFLRVQTGVFDPAQIGDKAKWYAGSLEPIVFSVWDPCSSLVNAIKSMEEMENQPTDESGSDSEGAESTSSSYSSLSDFVSEMVSSDLSP
;
A
#
# COMPACT_ATOMS: atom_id res chain seq x y z
N SER A 1 -37.98 -62.85 -16.21
CA SER A 1 -38.30 -61.95 -15.07
C SER A 1 -38.09 -60.53 -15.54
N SER A 2 -39.20 -59.80 -15.69
CA SER A 2 -39.27 -58.46 -16.28
C SER A 2 -38.90 -57.40 -15.22
N ILE A 3 -38.04 -56.44 -15.56
CA ILE A 3 -37.70 -55.30 -14.70
C ILE A 3 -38.25 -54.03 -15.36
N SER A 4 -39.23 -53.43 -14.69
CA SER A 4 -39.84 -52.14 -15.01
C SER A 4 -38.87 -50.97 -14.69
N PRO A 5 -38.92 -49.86 -15.45
CA PRO A 5 -38.16 -48.66 -15.13
C PRO A 5 -38.91 -47.75 -14.13
N GLN A 6 -38.16 -47.21 -13.17
CA GLN A 6 -38.58 -46.19 -12.18
C GLN A 6 -38.66 -44.78 -12.83
N PRO A 7 -39.63 -43.93 -12.44
CA PRO A 7 -39.77 -42.57 -12.98
C PRO A 7 -38.83 -41.55 -12.32
N GLY A 8 -38.48 -40.54 -13.11
CA GLY A 8 -37.44 -39.54 -12.81
C GLY A 8 -37.74 -38.55 -11.69
N LEU A 9 -36.66 -38.06 -11.10
CA LEU A 9 -36.62 -36.96 -10.14
C LEU A 9 -36.63 -35.60 -10.89
N PRO A 10 -37.38 -34.58 -10.42
CA PRO A 10 -37.40 -33.27 -11.04
C PRO A 10 -36.15 -32.43 -10.68
N SER A 11 -35.56 -31.84 -11.70
CA SER A 11 -34.47 -30.86 -11.64
C SER A 11 -34.91 -29.57 -10.92
N PRO A 12 -34.08 -28.94 -10.07
CA PRO A 12 -34.44 -27.68 -9.45
C PRO A 12 -34.41 -26.54 -10.48
N SER A 13 -35.51 -25.79 -10.49
CA SER A 13 -35.83 -24.72 -11.44
C SER A 13 -34.87 -23.53 -11.31
N ARG A 14 -34.34 -23.12 -12.45
CA ARG A 14 -33.45 -21.97 -12.67
C ARG A 14 -34.25 -20.68 -12.44
N ARG A 15 -33.99 -20.00 -11.32
CA ARG A 15 -34.50 -18.65 -11.08
C ARG A 15 -33.67 -17.66 -11.90
N GLU A 16 -34.26 -17.09 -12.94
CA GLU A 16 -33.69 -16.00 -13.71
C GLU A 16 -33.80 -14.71 -12.89
N SER A 17 -32.65 -14.16 -12.49
CA SER A 17 -32.55 -12.82 -11.91
C SER A 17 -32.06 -11.88 -12.99
N SER A 18 -32.97 -11.11 -13.57
CA SER A 18 -32.66 -9.97 -14.44
C SER A 18 -32.12 -8.81 -13.60
N SER A 19 -30.80 -8.59 -13.63
CA SER A 19 -30.19 -7.34 -13.17
C SER A 19 -29.44 -6.69 -14.33
N SER A 20 -30.16 -5.87 -15.08
CA SER A 20 -29.64 -4.96 -16.08
C SER A 20 -29.02 -3.73 -15.40
N HIS A 21 -27.69 -3.64 -15.40
CA HIS A 21 -26.97 -2.39 -15.18
C HIS A 21 -25.97 -2.19 -16.33
N HIS A 22 -26.43 -1.53 -17.39
CA HIS A 22 -25.56 -0.92 -18.37
C HIS A 22 -24.93 0.33 -17.74
N SER A 23 -23.64 0.28 -17.43
CA SER A 23 -22.85 1.47 -17.12
C SER A 23 -22.14 1.92 -18.40
N THR A 24 -22.79 2.73 -19.21
CA THR A 24 -22.16 3.45 -20.32
C THR A 24 -21.42 4.66 -19.78
N LEU A 25 -20.10 4.56 -19.63
CA LEU A 25 -19.23 5.71 -19.39
C LEU A 25 -18.90 6.37 -20.73
N SER A 26 -19.62 7.44 -21.07
CA SER A 26 -19.28 8.34 -22.16
C SER A 26 -18.19 9.32 -21.70
N VAL A 27 -16.98 9.24 -22.27
CA VAL A 27 -15.93 10.23 -22.05
C VAL A 27 -16.06 11.33 -23.11
N VAL A 28 -16.47 12.52 -22.67
CA VAL A 28 -16.43 13.74 -23.48
C VAL A 28 -14.98 14.18 -23.65
N SER A 29 -14.57 14.33 -24.92
CA SER A 29 -13.25 14.83 -25.31
C SER A 29 -13.23 16.36 -25.21
N SER A 30 -12.57 16.90 -24.19
CA SER A 30 -12.33 18.34 -24.08
C SER A 30 -11.02 18.71 -24.76
N LYS A 31 -11.15 19.32 -25.94
CA LYS A 31 -10.08 19.90 -26.74
C LYS A 31 -9.83 21.32 -26.23
N HIS A 32 -8.68 21.61 -25.63
CA HIS A 32 -8.24 22.99 -25.42
C HIS A 32 -6.76 23.17 -25.72
N ARG A 33 -6.49 24.14 -26.59
CA ARG A 33 -5.18 24.67 -27.00
C ARG A 33 -5.13 26.16 -26.61
N ALA A 34 -3.89 26.64 -26.46
CA ALA A 34 -3.41 28.04 -26.41
C ALA A 34 -3.50 28.70 -25.03
N SER A 35 -2.62 29.62 -24.62
CA SER A 35 -1.29 30.10 -25.03
C SER A 35 -0.87 31.06 -23.91
N MET A 36 0.43 31.23 -23.66
CA MET A 36 0.96 32.17 -22.67
C MET A 36 0.81 33.62 -23.15
N ASP A 37 0.45 34.55 -22.26
CA ASP A 37 1.08 35.89 -22.19
C ASP A 37 0.83 36.57 -20.82
N VAL A 38 1.75 37.48 -20.51
CA VAL A 38 2.12 38.19 -19.29
C VAL A 38 1.39 39.54 -19.19
N GLY A 39 1.19 40.08 -17.98
CA GLY A 39 0.97 41.53 -17.82
C GLY A 39 0.27 41.99 -16.54
N SER A 40 1.02 42.72 -15.70
CA SER A 40 0.63 43.30 -14.40
C SER A 40 -0.41 44.42 -14.42
N ALA A 41 -1.16 44.47 -13.31
CA ALA A 41 -1.65 45.58 -12.49
C ALA A 41 -1.91 46.99 -13.10
N HIS A 42 -3.09 47.57 -12.79
CA HIS A 42 -3.26 48.85 -12.08
C HIS A 42 -4.77 49.21 -11.96
N SER A 43 -5.22 49.59 -10.76
CA SER A 43 -6.52 50.26 -10.46
C SER A 43 -6.32 51.79 -10.39
N PRO A 44 -7.37 52.62 -10.55
CA PRO A 44 -7.98 53.23 -9.35
C PRO A 44 -9.49 53.61 -9.40
N ALA A 45 -10.09 53.54 -8.21
CA ALA A 45 -11.02 54.44 -7.48
C ALA A 45 -12.23 55.21 -8.09
N SER A 46 -13.35 55.06 -7.35
CA SER A 46 -14.34 56.06 -6.84
C SER A 46 -15.64 56.45 -7.60
N SER A 47 -16.73 56.38 -6.81
CA SER A 47 -18.21 56.46 -6.98
C SER A 47 -18.79 57.88 -7.23
N PRO A 48 -20.12 58.22 -7.09
CA PRO A 48 -21.34 57.45 -6.72
C PRO A 48 -22.65 57.78 -7.50
N GLY A 49 -23.75 57.07 -7.23
CA GLY A 49 -25.12 57.62 -7.39
C GLY A 49 -26.30 56.67 -7.69
N ALA A 50 -27.25 56.62 -6.74
CA ALA A 50 -28.71 56.39 -6.87
C ALA A 50 -29.32 54.98 -7.08
N SER A 51 -29.89 54.49 -5.98
CA SER A 51 -31.15 53.76 -5.75
C SER A 51 -32.00 53.27 -6.93
N ALA A 52 -32.28 51.95 -6.96
CA ALA A 52 -33.60 51.40 -7.28
C ALA A 52 -33.74 49.96 -6.75
N ALA A 53 -34.81 49.71 -6.00
CA ALA A 53 -35.18 48.43 -5.44
C ALA A 53 -35.76 47.49 -6.51
N SER A 54 -35.36 46.22 -6.51
CA SER A 54 -36.23 45.09 -6.87
C SER A 54 -35.55 43.77 -6.47
N SER A 55 -36.21 43.02 -5.59
CA SER A 55 -35.86 41.63 -5.27
C SER A 55 -36.39 40.71 -6.36
N PRO A 56 -35.65 39.64 -6.69
CA PRO A 56 -36.34 38.35 -6.83
C PRO A 56 -35.60 37.19 -6.14
N SER A 57 -36.41 36.36 -5.49
CA SER A 57 -36.26 34.96 -5.10
C SER A 57 -34.86 34.33 -5.14
N LYS A 58 -34.30 34.08 -3.95
CA LYS A 58 -33.19 33.14 -3.76
C LYS A 58 -33.70 31.71 -3.90
N ASN A 59 -33.51 31.10 -5.07
CA ASN A 59 -33.51 29.65 -5.20
C ASN A 59 -32.26 29.11 -4.50
N PHE A 60 -32.44 28.50 -3.32
CA PHE A 60 -31.39 27.72 -2.67
C PHE A 60 -31.19 26.43 -3.46
N THR A 61 -30.20 26.43 -4.37
CA THR A 61 -29.56 25.20 -4.81
C THR A 61 -28.60 24.74 -3.71
N PRO A 62 -28.69 23.50 -3.20
CA PRO A 62 -27.66 22.99 -2.31
C PRO A 62 -26.32 22.97 -3.06
N PRO A 63 -25.19 23.35 -2.41
CA PRO A 63 -23.90 23.32 -3.07
C PRO A 63 -23.61 21.87 -3.48
N LEU A 64 -23.31 21.67 -4.77
CA LEU A 64 -22.74 20.41 -5.24
C LEU A 64 -21.52 20.11 -4.37
N GLN A 65 -21.57 19.01 -3.61
CA GLN A 65 -20.38 18.48 -2.95
C GLN A 65 -19.31 18.29 -4.05
N PRO A 66 -18.09 18.85 -3.87
CA PRO A 66 -17.01 18.55 -4.78
C PRO A 66 -16.78 17.04 -4.73
N LYS A 67 -16.92 16.39 -5.88
CA LYS A 67 -16.52 14.99 -6.10
C LYS A 67 -15.12 14.82 -5.49
N PRO A 68 -14.87 13.82 -4.63
CA PRO A 68 -13.57 13.67 -3.98
C PRO A 68 -12.50 13.57 -5.07
N THR A 69 -11.64 14.59 -5.13
CA THR A 69 -10.45 14.55 -5.95
C THR A 69 -9.60 13.38 -5.45
N PRO A 70 -9.16 12.46 -6.33
CA PRO A 70 -8.28 11.37 -5.90
C PRO A 70 -7.07 11.98 -5.18
N PRO A 71 -6.63 11.39 -4.06
CA PRO A 71 -5.53 11.94 -3.28
C PRO A 71 -4.32 12.11 -4.20
N ALA A 72 -3.85 13.36 -4.32
CA ALA A 72 -2.65 13.65 -5.07
C ALA A 72 -1.46 12.97 -4.37
N PHE A 73 -0.59 12.33 -5.15
CA PHE A 73 0.62 11.69 -4.62
C PHE A 73 1.49 12.74 -3.91
N ASN A 74 1.69 12.59 -2.61
CA ASN A 74 2.58 13.42 -1.81
C ASN A 74 3.85 12.62 -1.44
N PRO A 75 5.03 12.95 -1.99
CA PRO A 75 6.27 12.25 -1.68
C PRO A 75 6.70 12.36 -0.21
N PHE A 76 6.23 13.37 0.52
CA PHE A 76 6.64 13.60 1.92
C PHE A 76 5.90 12.72 2.93
N ILE A 77 5.00 11.83 2.47
CA ILE A 77 4.29 10.90 3.34
C ILE A 77 5.16 9.72 3.80
N TYR A 78 6.27 9.47 3.12
CA TYR A 78 7.20 8.40 3.47
C TYR A 78 8.13 8.88 4.58
N GLY A 79 8.21 8.11 5.67
CA GLY A 79 9.20 8.32 6.71
C GLY A 79 10.63 8.03 6.22
N ASN A 80 11.62 8.41 7.03
CA ASN A 80 13.04 8.19 6.73
C ASN A 80 13.56 6.82 7.23
N ASP A 81 12.68 5.96 7.73
CA ASP A 81 13.02 4.62 8.17
C ASP A 81 13.03 3.60 7.01
N VAL A 82 13.76 2.51 7.18
CA VAL A 82 13.93 1.46 6.16
C VAL A 82 12.58 0.92 5.65
N ASP A 83 11.60 0.73 6.55
CA ASP A 83 10.32 0.14 6.16
C ASP A 83 9.48 1.10 5.30
N SER A 84 9.54 2.40 5.59
CA SER A 84 8.91 3.45 4.78
C SER A 84 9.53 3.50 3.38
N VAL A 85 10.85 3.36 3.28
CA VAL A 85 11.57 3.30 1.99
C VAL A 85 11.18 2.05 1.18
N ASP A 86 11.01 0.90 1.84
CA ASP A 86 10.54 -0.34 1.18
C ASP A 86 9.13 -0.18 0.61
N VAL A 87 8.22 0.48 1.34
CA VAL A 87 6.89 0.79 0.82
C VAL A 87 6.97 1.80 -0.32
N ALA A 88 7.78 2.86 -0.19
CA ALA A 88 7.98 3.85 -1.26
C ALA A 88 8.46 3.19 -2.57
N THR A 89 9.42 2.27 -2.47
CA THR A 89 9.95 1.50 -3.60
C THR A 89 8.85 0.68 -4.28
N ARG A 90 8.04 -0.05 -3.49
CA ARG A 90 6.91 -0.84 -4.01
C ARG A 90 5.90 0.05 -4.72
N VAL A 91 5.53 1.19 -4.12
CA VAL A 91 4.61 2.16 -4.73
C VAL A 91 5.19 2.71 -6.04
N ALA A 92 6.46 3.10 -6.03
CA ALA A 92 7.15 3.62 -7.21
C ALA A 92 7.17 2.60 -8.35
N MET A 93 7.46 1.33 -8.08
CA MET A 93 7.43 0.26 -9.08
C MET A 93 6.04 0.09 -9.70
N VAL A 94 4.98 0.01 -8.87
CA VAL A 94 3.61 -0.13 -9.38
C VAL A 94 3.22 1.07 -10.24
N ARG A 95 3.53 2.30 -9.79
CA ARG A 95 3.25 3.52 -10.56
C ARG A 95 4.06 3.61 -11.84
N PHE A 96 5.32 3.18 -11.82
CA PHE A 96 6.18 3.13 -12.99
C PHE A 96 5.57 2.22 -14.06
N PHE A 97 5.27 0.96 -13.73
CA PHE A 97 4.66 0.04 -14.69
C PHE A 97 3.26 0.49 -15.14
N ASN A 98 2.48 1.12 -14.27
CA ASN A 98 1.17 1.69 -14.61
C ASN A 98 1.23 3.06 -15.31
N SER A 99 2.42 3.53 -15.70
CA SER A 99 2.54 4.79 -16.45
C SER A 99 2.12 4.64 -17.91
N GLN A 100 1.65 5.74 -18.51
CA GLN A 100 1.13 5.75 -19.89
C GLN A 100 2.13 5.27 -20.94
N ASN A 101 3.43 5.50 -20.70
CA ASN A 101 4.50 5.09 -21.60
C ASN A 101 5.00 3.66 -21.35
N LEU A 102 4.42 2.96 -20.37
CA LEU A 102 4.68 1.55 -20.09
C LEU A 102 3.36 0.77 -20.19
N LEU A 103 2.96 0.03 -19.14
CA LEU A 103 1.89 -0.94 -19.16
C LEU A 103 0.52 -0.37 -18.75
N ALA A 104 0.33 0.96 -18.73
CA ALA A 104 -1.00 1.52 -18.46
C ALA A 104 -2.05 0.92 -19.41
N ASN A 105 -3.14 0.41 -18.84
CA ASN A 105 -4.27 -0.18 -19.58
C ASN A 105 -3.88 -1.38 -20.46
N PHE A 106 -2.79 -2.09 -20.13
CA PHE A 106 -2.40 -3.28 -20.89
C PHE A 106 -3.44 -4.41 -20.81
N THR A 107 -4.25 -4.45 -19.75
CA THR A 107 -5.36 -5.40 -19.59
C THR A 107 -6.44 -5.23 -20.66
N GLU A 108 -6.66 -4.01 -21.16
CA GLU A 108 -7.58 -3.75 -22.30
C GLU A 108 -7.08 -4.42 -23.60
N HIS A 109 -5.79 -4.73 -23.66
CA HIS A 109 -5.12 -5.40 -24.77
C HIS A 109 -4.81 -6.86 -24.44
N THR A 110 -5.47 -7.42 -23.43
CA THR A 110 -5.28 -8.82 -23.00
C THR A 110 -6.58 -9.57 -23.15
N ARG A 111 -6.58 -10.63 -23.96
CA ARG A 111 -7.74 -11.52 -24.10
C ARG A 111 -7.61 -12.69 -23.14
N THR A 112 -8.63 -12.94 -22.32
CA THR A 112 -8.70 -14.19 -21.56
C THR A 112 -9.08 -15.34 -22.49
N LEU A 113 -8.24 -16.37 -22.56
CA LEU A 113 -8.50 -17.58 -23.36
C LEU A 113 -9.26 -18.62 -22.53
N ARG A 114 -8.90 -18.76 -21.26
CA ARG A 114 -9.59 -19.65 -20.30
C ARG A 114 -9.36 -19.16 -18.87
N LEU A 115 -10.29 -19.48 -17.98
CA LEU A 115 -10.17 -19.18 -16.54
C LEU A 115 -9.84 -20.40 -15.68
N TYR A 116 -10.36 -21.60 -16.00
CA TYR A 116 -10.24 -22.78 -15.15
C TYR A 116 -9.63 -24.00 -15.86
N PRO A 117 -8.94 -24.92 -15.15
CA PRO A 117 -8.49 -24.80 -13.75
C PRO A 117 -7.32 -23.84 -13.52
N ARG A 118 -6.73 -23.30 -14.60
CA ARG A 118 -5.68 -22.27 -14.55
C ARG A 118 -6.03 -21.16 -15.55
N PRO A 119 -5.93 -19.88 -15.16
CA PRO A 119 -6.09 -18.79 -16.10
C PRO A 119 -5.06 -18.88 -17.22
N VAL A 120 -5.48 -18.56 -18.44
CA VAL A 120 -4.61 -18.41 -19.61
C VAL A 120 -5.08 -17.19 -20.37
N VAL A 121 -4.14 -16.32 -20.72
CA VAL A 121 -4.41 -15.09 -21.47
C VAL A 121 -3.60 -15.03 -22.77
N ALA A 122 -4.02 -14.15 -23.66
CA ALA A 122 -3.28 -13.77 -24.86
C ALA A 122 -3.10 -12.25 -24.83
N PHE A 123 -1.87 -11.80 -24.57
CA PHE A 123 -1.51 -10.40 -24.64
C PHE A 123 -1.38 -9.97 -26.11
N GLN A 124 -2.22 -9.04 -26.54
CA GLN A 124 -2.30 -8.56 -27.92
C GLN A 124 -1.27 -7.45 -28.16
N ILE A 125 0.01 -7.83 -28.21
CA ILE A 125 1.12 -6.88 -28.22
C ILE A 125 1.03 -5.82 -29.33
N ASN A 126 0.70 -6.23 -30.56
CA ASN A 126 0.61 -5.29 -31.68
C ASN A 126 -0.52 -4.27 -31.51
N SER A 127 -1.60 -4.66 -30.83
CA SER A 127 -2.67 -3.74 -30.47
C SER A 127 -2.20 -2.80 -29.36
N PHE A 128 -1.58 -3.35 -28.32
CA PHE A 128 -1.04 -2.59 -27.20
C PHE A 128 -0.03 -1.53 -27.65
N LEU A 129 0.99 -1.89 -28.44
CA LEU A 129 2.01 -0.96 -28.89
C LEU A 129 1.45 0.18 -29.76
N ARG A 130 0.44 -0.12 -30.60
CA ARG A 130 -0.25 0.91 -31.39
C ARG A 130 -1.10 1.88 -30.55
N SER A 131 -1.52 1.47 -29.35
CA SER A 131 -2.26 2.35 -28.43
C SER A 131 -1.38 3.39 -27.73
N ARG A 132 -0.05 3.25 -27.79
CA ARG A 132 0.87 4.09 -27.02
C ARG A 132 1.13 5.43 -27.72
N PRO A 133 1.13 6.55 -26.98
CA PRO A 133 1.54 7.85 -27.53
C PRO A 133 2.97 7.84 -28.06
N ARG A 134 3.85 7.08 -27.41
CA ARG A 134 5.26 6.89 -27.80
C ARG A 134 5.67 5.44 -27.53
N ALA A 135 5.85 4.67 -28.60
CA ALA A 135 6.45 3.34 -28.51
C ALA A 135 7.98 3.48 -28.57
N SER A 136 8.65 3.33 -27.43
CA SER A 136 10.11 3.26 -27.39
C SER A 136 10.60 1.86 -27.78
N GLU A 137 11.85 1.75 -28.23
CA GLU A 137 12.49 0.44 -28.47
C GLU A 137 12.50 -0.42 -27.20
N PHE A 138 12.72 0.20 -26.05
CA PHE A 138 12.60 -0.46 -24.75
C PHE A 138 11.20 -1.05 -24.56
N LEU A 139 10.14 -0.28 -24.80
CA LEU A 139 8.77 -0.75 -24.62
C LEU A 139 8.42 -1.89 -25.58
N ASP A 140 8.85 -1.82 -26.84
CA ASP A 140 8.64 -2.90 -27.81
C ASP A 140 9.29 -4.21 -27.33
N ARG A 141 10.55 -4.15 -26.88
CA ARG A 141 11.23 -5.33 -26.32
C ARG A 141 10.59 -5.81 -25.03
N PHE A 142 10.31 -4.90 -24.12
CA PHE A 142 9.74 -5.20 -22.80
C PHE A 142 8.36 -5.86 -22.91
N ALA A 143 7.49 -5.35 -23.79
CA ALA A 143 6.15 -5.89 -24.03
C ALA A 143 6.15 -7.31 -24.63
N ARG A 144 7.26 -7.74 -25.26
CA ARG A 144 7.46 -9.10 -25.80
C ARG A 144 8.00 -10.10 -24.79
N THR A 145 8.31 -9.66 -23.57
CA THR A 145 8.86 -10.56 -22.55
C THR A 145 7.77 -11.42 -21.92
N GLN A 146 8.16 -12.62 -21.50
CA GLN A 146 7.30 -13.52 -20.73
C GLN A 146 6.78 -12.87 -19.43
N ALA A 147 7.53 -11.93 -18.86
CA ALA A 147 7.13 -11.22 -17.64
C ALA A 147 5.82 -10.44 -17.82
N VAL A 148 5.59 -9.85 -19.00
CA VAL A 148 4.34 -9.12 -19.28
C VAL A 148 3.17 -10.08 -19.44
N GLU A 149 3.39 -11.26 -20.05
CA GLU A 149 2.36 -12.30 -20.12
C GLU A 149 1.99 -12.83 -18.72
N PHE A 150 2.98 -13.11 -17.87
CA PHE A 150 2.71 -13.52 -16.49
C PHE A 150 2.00 -12.44 -15.69
N LEU A 151 2.36 -11.17 -15.88
CA LEU A 151 1.65 -10.06 -15.25
C LEU A 151 0.20 -9.99 -15.74
N ALA A 152 -0.05 -10.26 -17.03
CA ALA A 152 -1.38 -10.29 -17.61
C ALA A 152 -2.26 -11.40 -17.01
N GLU A 153 -1.69 -12.60 -16.84
CA GLU A 153 -2.37 -13.71 -16.16
C GLU A 153 -2.66 -13.38 -14.70
N TRP A 154 -1.67 -12.87 -13.96
CA TRP A 154 -1.81 -12.52 -12.55
C TRP A 154 -2.83 -11.39 -12.33
N SER A 155 -2.94 -10.45 -13.27
CA SER A 155 -3.89 -9.33 -13.20
C SER A 155 -5.36 -9.75 -13.27
N LEU A 156 -5.67 -10.99 -13.66
CA LEU A 156 -7.03 -11.53 -13.58
C LEU A 156 -7.47 -11.79 -12.13
N THR A 157 -6.54 -12.20 -11.27
CA THR A 157 -6.80 -12.51 -9.86
C THR A 157 -5.62 -12.03 -8.99
N PRO A 158 -5.42 -10.71 -8.87
CA PRO A 158 -4.35 -10.17 -8.05
C PRO A 158 -4.59 -10.51 -6.57
N ASN A 159 -3.56 -11.02 -5.91
CA ASN A 159 -3.60 -11.41 -4.49
C ASN A 159 -2.69 -10.53 -3.61
N ASN A 160 -1.99 -9.56 -4.20
CA ASN A 160 -1.13 -8.63 -3.48
C ASN A 160 -1.94 -7.40 -3.07
N VAL A 161 -2.21 -7.26 -1.76
CA VAL A 161 -3.01 -6.16 -1.21
C VAL A 161 -2.34 -4.80 -1.40
N ALA A 162 -1.00 -4.72 -1.29
CA ALA A 162 -0.26 -3.48 -1.53
C ALA A 162 -0.44 -3.00 -2.97
N PHE A 163 -0.33 -3.91 -3.95
CA PHE A 163 -0.58 -3.59 -5.36
C PHE A 163 -2.00 -3.05 -5.58
N LEU A 164 -3.02 -3.74 -5.03
CA LEU A 164 -4.41 -3.34 -5.15
C LEU A 164 -4.67 -1.94 -4.58
N ARG A 165 -4.12 -1.66 -3.39
CA ARG A 165 -4.20 -0.34 -2.74
C ARG A 165 -3.61 0.75 -3.64
N VAL A 166 -2.41 0.52 -4.18
CA VAL A 166 -1.74 1.46 -5.08
C VAL A 166 -2.54 1.68 -6.37
N GLN A 167 -3.16 0.65 -6.94
CA GLN A 167 -4.03 0.79 -8.11
C GLN A 167 -5.27 1.66 -7.82
N THR A 168 -5.79 1.62 -6.59
CA THR A 168 -6.91 2.48 -6.16
C THR A 168 -6.48 3.89 -5.74
N GLY A 169 -5.20 4.24 -5.86
CA GLY A 169 -4.68 5.56 -5.52
C GLY A 169 -4.31 5.73 -4.04
N VAL A 170 -4.22 4.66 -3.27
CA VAL A 170 -3.67 4.70 -1.91
C VAL A 170 -2.15 4.73 -2.01
N PHE A 171 -1.52 5.71 -1.35
CA PHE A 171 -0.06 5.88 -1.32
C PHE A 171 0.52 6.00 0.09
N ASP A 172 -0.34 5.98 1.12
CA ASP A 172 0.06 6.11 2.51
C ASP A 172 0.77 4.82 3.00
N PRO A 173 2.02 4.91 3.48
CA PRO A 173 2.75 3.77 4.03
C PRO A 173 2.00 3.06 5.14
N ALA A 174 1.26 3.78 5.98
CA ALA A 174 0.51 3.17 7.07
C ALA A 174 -0.62 2.27 6.56
N GLN A 175 -1.22 2.64 5.41
CA GLN A 175 -2.27 1.87 4.78
C GLN A 175 -1.74 0.76 3.88
N ILE A 176 -0.57 0.92 3.25
CA ILE A 176 -0.01 -0.06 2.32
C ILE A 176 0.82 -1.11 3.05
N GLY A 177 1.56 -0.67 4.05
CA GLY A 177 2.49 -1.48 4.79
C GLY A 177 1.84 -2.54 5.66
N ASP A 178 2.65 -3.51 6.07
CA ASP A 178 2.26 -4.73 6.76
C ASP A 178 2.92 -4.89 8.14
N LYS A 179 3.74 -3.92 8.55
CA LYS A 179 4.42 -3.93 9.84
C LYS A 179 3.55 -3.37 10.96
N ALA A 180 3.66 -3.98 12.14
CA ALA A 180 2.87 -3.64 13.31
C ALA A 180 2.90 -2.14 13.65
N LYS A 181 4.05 -1.46 13.50
CA LYS A 181 4.18 -0.02 13.78
C LYS A 181 3.17 0.88 13.07
N TRP A 182 2.60 0.42 11.95
CA TRP A 182 1.65 1.19 11.16
C TRP A 182 0.19 0.99 11.54
N TYR A 183 -0.15 -0.09 12.24
CA TYR A 183 -1.53 -0.41 12.65
C TYR A 183 -1.69 -0.74 14.13
N ALA A 184 -0.61 -0.94 14.89
CA ALA A 184 -0.68 -1.32 16.30
C ALA A 184 -1.43 -0.26 17.14
N GLY A 185 -1.25 1.02 16.81
CA GLY A 185 -1.96 2.11 17.49
C GLY A 185 -3.46 2.19 17.20
N SER A 186 -3.97 1.49 16.17
CA SER A 186 -5.40 1.41 15.85
C SER A 186 -6.05 0.09 16.27
N LEU A 187 -5.27 -0.88 16.77
CA LEU A 187 -5.79 -2.13 17.29
C LEU A 187 -6.21 -1.98 18.75
N GLU A 188 -7.33 -2.59 19.10
CA GLU A 188 -7.75 -2.76 20.50
C GLU A 188 -6.86 -3.84 21.17
N PRO A 189 -6.15 -3.51 22.25
CA PRO A 189 -5.38 -4.51 22.98
C PRO A 189 -6.32 -5.52 23.65
N ILE A 190 -6.16 -6.81 23.32
CA ILE A 190 -6.87 -7.87 24.01
C ILE A 190 -6.00 -8.36 25.17
N VAL A 191 -6.42 -8.03 26.39
CA VAL A 191 -5.70 -8.42 27.61
C VAL A 191 -6.28 -9.74 28.11
N PHE A 192 -5.41 -10.75 28.22
CA PHE A 192 -5.76 -12.03 28.86
C PHE A 192 -5.16 -12.05 30.26
N SER A 193 -6.01 -12.23 31.29
CA SER A 193 -5.54 -12.49 32.65
C SER A 193 -5.02 -13.93 32.72
N VAL A 194 -3.69 -14.09 32.72
CA VAL A 194 -3.03 -15.41 32.78
C VAL A 194 -2.89 -15.91 34.23
N TRP A 195 -2.97 -15.00 35.19
CA TRP A 195 -2.94 -15.29 36.62
C TRP A 195 -4.00 -14.49 37.36
N ASP A 196 -4.45 -15.04 38.48
CA ASP A 196 -5.34 -14.36 39.42
C ASP A 196 -4.63 -13.11 39.98
N PRO A 197 -5.24 -11.90 39.93
CA PRO A 197 -4.73 -10.69 40.57
C PRO A 197 -4.40 -10.86 42.06
N CYS A 198 -5.01 -11.83 42.73
CA CYS A 198 -4.75 -12.18 44.13
C CYS A 198 -3.71 -13.31 44.32
N SER A 199 -3.09 -13.80 43.25
CA SER A 199 -2.08 -14.85 43.35
C SER A 199 -0.78 -14.37 44.01
N SER A 200 -0.07 -15.30 44.65
CA SER A 200 1.25 -15.05 45.24
C SER A 200 2.28 -14.55 44.21
N LEU A 201 2.10 -14.89 42.92
CA LEU A 201 2.94 -14.44 41.82
C LEU A 201 2.86 -12.92 41.60
N VAL A 202 1.68 -12.30 41.76
CA VAL A 202 1.52 -10.83 41.64
C VAL A 202 2.32 -10.11 42.72
N ASN A 203 2.27 -10.63 43.94
CA ASN A 203 3.04 -10.07 45.06
C ASN A 203 4.55 -10.26 44.84
N ALA A 204 4.96 -11.41 44.30
CA ALA A 204 6.36 -11.67 43.97
C ALA A 204 6.88 -10.69 42.89
N ILE A 205 6.12 -10.47 41.81
CA ILE A 205 6.50 -9.52 40.74
C ILE A 205 6.62 -8.10 41.29
N LYS A 206 5.64 -7.64 42.08
CA LYS A 206 5.70 -6.30 42.72
C LYS A 206 6.92 -6.14 43.61
N SER A 207 7.24 -7.17 44.42
CA SER A 207 8.44 -7.13 45.28
C SER A 207 9.75 -7.09 44.49
N MET A 208 9.80 -7.68 43.29
CA MET A 208 10.97 -7.59 42.40
C MET A 208 11.11 -6.20 41.79
N GLU A 209 10.03 -5.59 41.29
CA GLU A 209 10.04 -4.22 40.76
C GLU A 209 10.42 -3.18 41.83
N GLU A 210 10.00 -3.38 43.09
CA GLU A 210 10.39 -2.53 44.22
C GLU A 210 11.88 -2.64 44.55
N MET A 211 12.49 -3.82 44.37
CA MET A 211 13.92 -4.03 44.59
C MET A 211 14.78 -3.50 43.44
N GLU A 212 14.29 -3.55 42.20
CA GLU A 212 14.95 -2.95 41.03
C GLU A 212 14.94 -1.41 41.07
N ASN A 213 13.87 -0.83 41.62
CA ASN A 213 13.73 0.63 41.78
C ASN A 213 14.39 1.18 43.06
N GLN A 214 15.13 0.36 43.81
CA GLN A 214 15.94 0.92 44.90
C GLN A 214 17.02 1.83 44.30
N PRO A 215 17.08 3.12 44.70
CA PRO A 215 18.24 3.93 44.38
C PRO A 215 19.45 3.23 45.01
N THR A 216 20.43 2.86 44.19
CA THR A 216 21.71 2.35 44.64
C THR A 216 22.38 3.47 45.43
N ASP A 217 22.13 3.49 46.74
CA ASP A 217 22.89 4.27 47.70
C ASP A 217 24.32 3.73 47.65
N GLU A 218 25.22 4.61 47.23
CA GLU A 218 26.65 4.41 47.11
C GLU A 218 27.25 4.14 48.50
N SER A 219 27.04 2.94 49.03
CA SER A 219 27.89 2.43 50.10
C SER A 219 29.20 1.99 49.47
N GLY A 220 30.13 2.95 49.35
CA GLY A 220 31.55 2.71 49.14
C GLY A 220 32.09 1.81 50.24
N SER A 221 32.22 0.52 49.93
CA SER A 221 32.94 -0.45 50.75
C SER A 221 34.29 -0.68 50.10
N ASP A 222 35.30 -0.01 50.65
CA ASP A 222 36.71 -0.20 50.29
C ASP A 222 37.13 -1.59 50.80
N SER A 223 37.21 -2.56 49.90
CA SER A 223 37.79 -3.88 50.17
C SER A 223 38.82 -4.18 49.09
N GLU A 224 40.00 -3.62 49.32
CA GLU A 224 41.25 -4.02 48.70
C GLU A 224 41.48 -5.53 48.91
N GLY A 225 41.43 -6.30 47.82
CA GLY A 225 41.99 -7.65 47.79
C GLY A 225 41.08 -8.74 47.24
N ALA A 226 40.97 -8.82 45.91
CA ALA A 226 40.93 -10.09 45.19
C ALA A 226 41.20 -9.85 43.70
N GLU A 227 42.39 -10.25 43.25
CA GLU A 227 42.72 -10.51 41.86
C GLU A 227 41.87 -11.66 41.31
N SER A 228 40.61 -11.40 40.99
CA SER A 228 39.77 -12.35 40.25
C SER A 228 39.91 -12.05 38.77
N THR A 229 40.83 -12.75 38.12
CA THR A 229 40.90 -12.92 36.67
C THR A 229 39.65 -13.68 36.20
N SER A 230 38.54 -12.96 36.05
CA SER A 230 37.35 -13.46 35.34
C SER A 230 37.41 -12.96 33.89
N SER A 231 38.07 -13.74 33.05
CA SER A 231 38.12 -13.55 31.60
C SER A 231 36.74 -13.75 30.98
N SER A 232 36.01 -12.65 30.77
CA SER A 232 34.87 -12.62 29.86
C SER A 232 35.38 -12.34 28.44
N TYR A 233 35.73 -13.39 27.71
CA TYR A 233 35.73 -13.32 26.24
C TYR A 233 34.26 -13.22 25.82
N SER A 234 33.79 -12.02 25.44
CA SER A 234 32.43 -11.83 24.92
C SER A 234 32.38 -10.74 23.87
N SER A 235 33.28 -10.81 22.89
CA SER A 235 33.16 -10.06 21.64
C SER A 235 33.84 -10.82 20.51
N LEU A 236 33.12 -11.03 19.40
CA LEU A 236 33.62 -11.65 18.15
C LEU A 236 34.98 -11.08 17.70
N SER A 237 35.22 -9.82 18.03
CA SER A 237 36.47 -9.07 17.81
C SER A 237 37.71 -9.77 18.35
N ASP A 238 37.61 -10.43 19.50
CA ASP A 238 38.76 -11.04 20.16
C ASP A 238 39.15 -12.39 19.50
N PHE A 239 38.22 -13.12 18.86
CA PHE A 239 38.50 -14.41 18.22
C PHE A 239 39.12 -14.22 16.84
N VAL A 240 38.68 -13.17 16.13
CA VAL A 240 39.31 -12.75 14.87
C VAL A 240 40.72 -12.23 15.13
N SER A 241 40.95 -11.53 16.25
CA SER A 241 42.26 -11.03 16.64
C SER A 241 43.24 -12.17 16.94
N GLU A 242 42.81 -13.24 17.62
CA GLU A 242 43.67 -14.41 17.90
C GLU A 242 44.03 -15.20 16.62
N MET A 243 43.06 -15.40 15.72
CA MET A 243 43.26 -16.16 14.47
C MET A 243 44.20 -15.46 13.47
N VAL A 244 44.22 -14.12 13.47
CA VAL A 244 45.15 -13.30 12.68
C VAL A 244 46.54 -13.22 13.31
N SER A 245 46.64 -13.41 14.63
CA SER A 245 47.89 -13.33 15.37
C SER A 245 48.65 -14.67 15.41
N SER A 246 47.99 -15.79 15.14
CA SER A 246 48.55 -17.14 15.26
C SER A 246 49.35 -17.64 14.06
N ASP A 247 49.54 -16.83 13.00
CA ASP A 247 50.33 -17.26 11.85
C ASP A 247 51.39 -16.20 11.51
N LEU A 248 52.52 -16.23 12.21
CA LEU A 248 53.83 -15.77 11.73
C LEU A 248 54.91 -16.14 12.75
N SER A 249 55.53 -17.31 12.60
CA SER A 249 57.01 -17.47 12.54
C SER A 249 57.40 -18.92 12.23
N PRO A 250 58.45 -19.13 11.41
CA PRO A 250 58.84 -20.42 10.83
C PRO A 250 59.44 -21.43 11.82
#